data_AF-A0AAW7ZUN4-F1
#
_entry.id   AF-A0AAW7ZUN4-F1
#
_cell.length_a   1.000
_cell.length_b   1.000
_cell.length_c   1.000
_cell.angle_alpha   90.00
_cell.angle_beta   90.00
_cell.angle_gamma   90.00
#
_symmetry.space_group_name_H-M   'P 1'
#
loop_
_entity.id
_entity.type
_entity.pdbx_description
1 polymer ?
#
loop_
_entity_poly.entity_id
_entity_poly.type
_entity_poly.pdbx_seq_one_letter_code
_entity_poly.pdbx_strand_id
1 'polypeptide(L)'
;MRMLSVLPDESLFSRFCRTATVYGMSPSSLLTIIFHKPDMSVHPILNSGLKAISLHTSESADQLWHEQTLLPLFAWALPISRNEIMDFNTTPARLNRLCRLSNFSLGQRTLLKFCPVCAREDTFHYGVTYWHLAHQLHGVTTCHRHQVVLESINVPSAPHIRIGLMPPVSYTEQLSNETDFDFAKFCYESINIIRRKEICHPNYMDVLKKLNLLSLDGNLKKNVFYAHVYAKCQLFGEGSSELLPTSLTDYHYWEPILKDKCCQHPTKHLLLCYCLLNTCWPTYAGSRPNKKKEIFKSHKEYSFHMAENNTSVSNLGREFNRSRCYIKTLIYKKYLRAFKRNTKINIFTELLIKSMAVRGFSLASIAEKNSLSEGTVSSVISSCYGLCSWRKKCKKDSLRRRHKQKILRFIHNQSISVTRKLVKESCYASFFWLNKHENGWLNSCLPKAVRCYRNKRVDWSERDIISSSLINVVLSQGQYPMSLTSLDALLGGA
;
A
#
# COMPACT_ATOMS: atom_id res chain seq x y z
N MET A 1 29.32 33.20 15.90
CA MET A 1 29.42 31.76 15.57
C MET A 1 28.28 31.39 14.62
N ARG A 2 28.54 30.59 13.59
CA ARG A 2 27.55 30.09 12.64
C ARG A 2 27.37 28.57 12.83
N MET A 3 26.14 28.08 12.83
CA MET A 3 25.87 26.64 12.82
C MET A 3 26.34 26.03 11.49
N LEU A 4 26.64 24.73 11.50
CA LEU A 4 27.05 24.01 10.28
C LEU A 4 25.96 24.06 9.22
N SER A 5 26.31 23.87 7.94
CA SER A 5 25.32 23.75 6.87
C SER A 5 24.43 22.52 7.06
N VAL A 6 23.16 22.65 6.66
CA VAL A 6 22.18 21.55 6.67
C VAL A 6 22.56 20.45 5.67
N LEU A 7 22.32 19.20 6.04
CA LEU A 7 22.36 18.04 5.12
C LEU A 7 20.95 17.59 4.68
N PRO A 8 20.81 16.81 3.60
CA PRO A 8 19.50 16.40 3.10
C PRO A 8 18.67 15.61 4.13
N ASP A 9 17.41 16.00 4.33
CA ASP A 9 16.51 15.45 5.37
C ASP A 9 17.06 15.56 6.81
N GLU A 10 18.07 16.39 7.07
CA GLU A 10 18.63 16.56 8.41
C GLU A 10 17.69 17.32 9.36
N SER A 11 17.37 16.71 10.50
CA SER A 11 16.62 17.36 11.57
C SER A 11 17.41 18.49 12.24
N LEU A 12 16.73 19.52 12.75
CA LEU A 12 17.40 20.61 13.44
C LEU A 12 18.14 20.13 14.70
N PHE A 13 17.59 19.12 15.39
CA PHE A 13 18.24 18.41 16.48
C PHE A 13 19.60 17.80 16.08
N SER A 14 19.66 17.13 14.92
CA SER A 14 20.91 16.63 14.36
C SER A 14 21.92 17.73 14.15
N ARG A 15 21.48 18.86 13.57
CA ARG A 15 22.33 20.02 13.28
C ARG A 15 22.94 20.60 14.55
N PHE A 16 22.20 20.64 15.65
CA PHE A 16 22.74 21.00 16.98
C PHE A 16 23.81 20.01 17.45
N CYS A 17 23.55 18.70 17.37
CA CYS A 17 24.50 17.66 17.79
C CYS A 17 25.79 17.73 16.96
N ARG A 18 25.68 17.84 15.63
CA ARG A 18 26.80 18.03 14.71
C ARG A 18 27.58 19.29 15.00
N THR A 19 26.90 20.42 15.18
CA THR A 19 27.53 21.71 15.49
C THR A 19 28.29 21.64 16.82
N ALA A 20 27.67 21.14 17.90
CA ALA A 20 28.34 20.97 19.18
C ALA A 20 29.60 20.09 19.06
N THR A 21 29.50 19.01 18.28
CA THR A 21 30.59 18.05 18.10
C THR A 21 31.76 18.63 17.31
N VAL A 22 31.50 19.26 16.16
CA VAL A 22 32.56 19.81 15.29
C VAL A 22 33.27 20.97 15.95
N TYR A 23 32.54 21.84 16.65
CA TYR A 23 33.14 22.96 17.39
C TYR A 23 33.74 22.55 18.74
N GLY A 24 33.58 21.29 19.18
CA GLY A 24 34.05 20.81 20.48
C GLY A 24 33.43 21.55 21.68
N MET A 25 32.22 22.09 21.52
CA MET A 25 31.57 22.91 22.56
C MET A 25 30.59 22.10 23.39
N SER A 26 30.54 22.42 24.69
CA SER A 26 29.49 21.89 25.56
C SER A 26 28.09 22.33 25.08
N PRO A 27 27.06 21.50 25.27
CA PRO A 27 25.67 21.89 25.03
C PRO A 27 25.31 23.25 25.65
N SER A 28 25.65 23.47 26.92
CA SER A 28 25.31 24.71 27.63
C SER A 28 25.99 25.95 27.03
N SER A 29 27.22 25.82 26.55
CA SER A 29 27.91 26.91 25.85
C SER A 29 27.22 27.23 24.52
N LEU A 30 26.91 26.19 23.72
CA LEU A 30 26.23 26.36 22.44
C LEU A 30 24.84 27.01 22.60
N LEU A 31 24.07 26.53 23.58
CA LEU A 31 22.72 27.04 23.84
C LEU A 31 22.73 28.47 24.41
N THR A 32 23.73 28.83 25.21
CA THR A 32 23.94 30.22 25.65
C THR A 32 24.23 31.14 24.46
N ILE A 33 25.02 30.70 23.48
CA ILE A 33 25.32 31.49 22.29
C ILE A 33 24.05 31.71 21.45
N ILE A 34 23.25 30.67 21.24
CA ILE A 34 22.10 30.72 20.32
C ILE A 34 20.84 31.31 20.97
N PHE A 35 20.57 30.97 22.23
CA PHE A 35 19.31 31.31 22.91
C PHE A 35 19.48 32.24 24.11
N HIS A 36 20.72 32.59 24.48
CA HIS A 36 21.04 33.24 25.75
C HIS A 36 20.55 32.45 26.98
N LYS A 37 20.41 31.13 26.85
CA LYS A 37 19.94 30.22 27.89
C LYS A 37 20.70 28.88 27.85
N PRO A 38 21.46 28.50 28.88
CA PRO A 38 22.30 27.29 28.87
C PRO A 38 21.52 25.97 28.99
N ASP A 39 20.26 26.04 29.39
CA ASP A 39 19.38 24.91 29.73
C ASP A 39 18.21 24.74 28.74
N MET A 40 18.23 25.47 27.61
CA MET A 40 17.21 25.37 26.58
C MET A 40 17.12 23.93 26.04
N SER A 41 15.93 23.33 26.12
CA SER A 41 15.70 21.98 25.60
C SER A 41 15.64 21.98 24.07
N VAL A 42 16.44 21.12 23.43
CA VAL A 42 16.43 20.90 21.98
C VAL A 42 15.70 19.59 21.70
N HIS A 43 14.41 19.67 21.38
CA HIS A 43 13.61 18.47 21.16
C HIS A 43 13.94 17.81 19.81
N PRO A 44 14.02 16.47 19.71
CA PRO A 44 14.26 15.76 18.45
C PRO A 44 13.24 15.99 17.31
N ILE A 45 12.11 16.65 17.60
CA ILE A 45 10.92 16.68 16.72
C ILE A 45 10.30 18.09 16.72
N LEU A 46 10.08 18.70 17.90
CA LEU A 46 9.44 20.00 18.07
C LEU A 46 10.43 21.07 18.55
N ASN A 47 11.30 21.52 17.67
CA ASN A 47 12.21 22.61 18.01
C ASN A 47 11.46 23.94 18.07
N SER A 48 11.77 24.76 19.07
CA SER A 48 11.24 26.11 19.24
C SER A 48 12.37 27.14 19.18
N GLY A 49 12.05 28.44 19.25
CA GLY A 49 13.06 29.49 19.19
C GLY A 49 13.71 29.66 17.81
N LEU A 50 13.00 29.31 16.73
CA LEU A 50 13.52 29.32 15.36
C LEU A 50 14.05 30.70 14.91
N LYS A 51 13.47 31.79 15.42
CA LYS A 51 13.98 33.16 15.19
C LYS A 51 15.41 33.33 15.69
N ALA A 52 15.71 32.85 16.90
CA ALA A 52 17.05 32.93 17.47
C ALA A 52 18.03 32.07 16.66
N ILE A 53 17.61 30.86 16.28
CA ILE A 53 18.42 29.94 15.46
C ILE A 53 18.73 30.53 14.08
N SER A 54 17.76 31.21 13.45
CA SER A 54 17.97 31.83 12.13
C SER A 54 19.07 32.90 12.11
N LEU A 55 19.38 33.53 13.25
CA LEU A 55 20.49 34.49 13.36
C LEU A 55 21.87 33.82 13.24
N HIS A 56 21.93 32.49 13.43
CA HIS A 56 23.15 31.69 13.38
C HIS A 56 23.21 30.73 12.20
N THR A 57 22.23 30.76 11.30
CA THR A 57 22.14 29.90 10.12
C THR A 57 22.01 30.75 8.84
N SER A 58 22.08 30.12 7.68
CA SER A 58 21.81 30.82 6.40
C SER A 58 20.31 30.94 6.14
N GLU A 59 19.55 30.05 6.75
CA GLU A 59 18.13 29.82 6.52
C GLU A 59 17.27 30.73 7.41
N SER A 60 16.16 31.22 6.86
CA SER A 60 15.18 31.97 7.65
C SER A 60 14.47 31.07 8.65
N ALA A 61 13.86 31.67 9.69
CA ALA A 61 13.05 30.91 10.65
C ALA A 61 11.92 30.10 9.97
N ASP A 62 11.36 30.62 8.87
CA ASP A 62 10.34 29.95 8.06
C ASP A 62 10.91 28.73 7.31
N GLN A 63 12.09 28.87 6.71
CA GLN A 63 12.78 27.74 6.06
C GLN A 63 13.14 26.64 7.07
N LEU A 64 13.67 27.01 8.24
CA LEU A 64 13.96 26.06 9.32
C LEU A 64 12.69 25.32 9.77
N TRP A 65 11.59 26.04 9.94
CA TRP A 65 10.29 25.48 10.31
C TRP A 65 9.83 24.44 9.29
N HIS A 66 9.91 24.78 8.00
CA HIS A 66 9.45 23.93 6.90
C HIS A 66 10.33 22.69 6.68
N GLU A 67 11.66 22.84 6.70
CA GLU A 67 12.57 21.81 6.19
C GLU A 67 13.22 20.97 7.29
N GLN A 68 13.46 21.54 8.47
CA GLN A 68 14.24 20.89 9.54
C GLN A 68 13.42 20.51 10.79
N THR A 69 12.09 20.70 10.75
CA THR A 69 11.17 20.30 11.82
C THR A 69 9.99 19.48 11.31
N LEU A 70 9.31 18.77 12.23
CA LEU A 70 8.03 18.14 11.95
C LEU A 70 6.83 19.05 12.25
N LEU A 71 7.04 20.33 12.62
CA LEU A 71 5.96 21.28 12.89
C LEU A 71 4.95 21.45 11.75
N PRO A 72 5.34 21.41 10.44
CA PRO A 72 4.38 21.42 9.35
C PRO A 72 3.35 20.30 9.45
N LEU A 73 3.79 19.10 9.84
CA LEU A 73 2.93 17.94 9.99
C LEU A 73 1.98 18.10 11.20
N PHE A 74 2.45 18.68 12.31
CA PHE A 74 1.59 18.99 13.46
C PHE A 74 0.56 20.09 13.13
N ALA A 75 0.97 21.17 12.47
CA ALA A 75 0.09 22.23 12.01
C ALA A 75 -0.97 21.71 11.01
N TRP A 76 -0.60 20.73 10.17
CA TRP A 76 -1.53 20.05 9.27
C TRP A 76 -2.56 19.20 10.02
N ALA A 77 -2.13 18.42 11.01
CA ALA A 77 -3.02 17.53 11.76
C ALA A 77 -3.88 18.25 12.81
N LEU A 78 -3.47 19.43 13.27
CA LEU A 78 -4.12 20.18 14.35
C LEU A 78 -4.65 21.53 13.85
N PRO A 79 -5.74 21.56 13.06
CA PRO A 79 -6.24 22.78 12.41
C PRO A 79 -6.61 23.88 13.42
N ILE A 80 -7.18 23.52 14.58
CA ILE A 80 -7.58 24.47 15.63
C ILE A 80 -6.35 25.21 16.21
N SER A 81 -5.24 24.49 16.42
CA SER A 81 -4.02 25.06 17.02
C SER A 81 -2.99 25.50 15.98
N ARG A 82 -3.32 25.40 14.67
CA ARG A 82 -2.40 25.67 13.56
C ARG A 82 -1.71 27.03 13.68
N ASN A 83 -2.49 28.08 13.92
CA ASN A 83 -1.96 29.44 13.96
C ASN A 83 -0.95 29.62 15.11
N GLU A 84 -1.21 29.04 16.29
CA GLU A 84 -0.26 29.07 17.41
C GLU A 84 0.99 28.21 17.13
N ILE A 85 0.85 27.06 16.44
CA ILE A 85 2.00 26.21 16.06
C ILE A 85 2.90 26.90 15.03
N MET A 86 2.31 27.74 14.17
CA MET A 86 3.03 28.54 13.18
C MET A 86 3.64 29.82 13.77
N ASP A 87 3.23 30.24 14.97
CA ASP A 87 3.79 31.42 15.63
C ASP A 87 5.17 31.10 16.24
N PHE A 88 6.21 31.76 15.72
CA PHE A 88 7.57 31.62 16.23
C PHE A 88 7.79 32.19 17.64
N ASN A 89 6.83 32.94 18.18
CA ASN A 89 6.86 33.42 19.56
C ASN A 89 6.28 32.41 20.56
N THR A 90 5.67 31.32 20.09
CA THR A 90 5.13 30.26 20.95
C THR A 90 6.23 29.62 21.77
N THR A 91 6.05 29.59 23.09
CA THR A 91 7.05 29.02 24.01
C THR A 91 7.16 27.51 23.85
N PRO A 92 8.33 26.90 24.08
CA PRO A 92 8.50 25.44 24.01
C PRO A 92 7.48 24.66 24.86
N ALA A 93 7.20 25.14 26.08
CA ALA A 93 6.21 24.52 26.96
C ALA A 93 4.78 24.58 26.39
N ARG A 94 4.40 25.72 25.79
CA ARG A 94 3.11 25.85 25.09
C ARG A 94 3.05 24.95 23.87
N LEU A 95 4.12 24.92 23.07
CA LEU A 95 4.20 24.09 21.86
C LEU A 95 4.06 22.59 22.19
N ASN A 96 4.75 22.12 23.22
CA ASN A 96 4.62 20.74 23.73
C ASN A 96 3.18 20.41 24.17
N ARG A 97 2.50 21.37 24.83
CA ARG A 97 1.10 21.21 25.25
C ARG A 97 0.14 21.18 24.05
N LEU A 98 0.34 22.04 23.05
CA LEU A 98 -0.46 22.07 21.83
C LEU A 98 -0.33 20.77 21.04
N CYS A 99 0.91 20.28 20.90
CA CYS A 99 1.20 19.02 20.21
C CYS A 99 0.91 17.78 21.06
N ARG A 100 0.55 17.96 22.34
CA ARG A 100 0.16 16.92 23.31
C ARG A 100 1.11 15.72 23.40
N LEU A 101 2.42 15.95 23.27
CA LEU A 101 3.43 14.88 23.20
C LEU A 101 3.41 13.95 24.41
N SER A 102 3.12 14.47 25.61
CA SER A 102 3.01 13.69 26.85
C SER A 102 1.96 12.58 26.77
N ASN A 103 0.90 12.78 25.99
CA ASN A 103 -0.19 11.83 25.85
C ASN A 103 0.15 10.69 24.86
N PHE A 104 1.18 10.90 24.02
CA PHE A 104 1.62 9.94 23.02
C PHE A 104 2.84 9.14 23.46
N SER A 105 3.59 9.62 24.45
CA SER A 105 4.74 8.90 24.99
C SER A 105 4.38 7.72 25.91
N LEU A 106 3.13 7.57 26.39
CA LEU A 106 2.73 6.48 27.32
C LEU A 106 3.72 6.28 28.51
N GLY A 107 4.42 7.34 28.94
CA GLY A 107 5.46 7.28 29.97
C GLY A 107 6.83 6.72 29.52
N GLN A 108 7.01 6.36 28.25
CA GLN A 108 8.30 5.94 27.69
C GLN A 108 9.21 7.13 27.38
N ARG A 109 10.53 6.91 27.48
CA ARG A 109 11.55 7.88 27.07
C ARG A 109 11.51 8.08 25.55
N THR A 110 11.67 9.32 25.10
CA THR A 110 11.79 9.62 23.67
C THR A 110 12.98 8.89 23.08
N LEU A 111 12.77 8.26 21.92
CA LEU A 111 13.78 7.52 21.19
C LEU A 111 14.23 8.32 19.95
N LEU A 112 15.52 8.27 19.66
CA LEU A 112 16.09 8.70 18.38
C LEU A 112 16.20 7.49 17.48
N LYS A 113 15.67 7.60 16.26
CA LYS A 113 15.63 6.49 15.31
C LYS A 113 16.56 6.73 14.13
N PHE A 114 17.20 5.68 13.63
CA PHE A 114 18.06 5.76 12.46
C PHE A 114 18.02 4.47 11.63
N CYS A 115 18.40 4.59 10.37
CA CYS A 115 18.58 3.46 9.48
C CYS A 115 20.09 3.16 9.41
N PRO A 116 20.55 1.91 9.67
CA PRO A 116 21.96 1.55 9.58
C PRO A 116 22.50 1.73 8.15
N VAL A 117 21.67 1.51 7.13
CA VAL A 117 22.03 1.73 5.72
C VAL A 117 22.21 3.22 5.42
N CYS A 118 21.27 4.08 5.83
CA CYS A 118 21.45 5.53 5.70
C CYS A 118 22.71 6.02 6.41
N ALA A 119 23.00 5.52 7.62
CA ALA A 119 24.21 5.92 8.35
C ALA A 119 25.49 5.62 7.55
N ARG A 120 25.57 4.46 6.88
CA ARG A 120 26.71 4.12 6.00
C ARG A 120 26.78 5.04 4.77
N GLU A 121 25.65 5.28 4.12
CA GLU A 121 25.58 6.20 2.97
C GLU A 121 25.96 7.63 3.36
N ASP A 122 25.48 8.12 4.51
CA ASP A 122 25.78 9.45 5.03
C ASP A 122 27.28 9.59 5.34
N THR A 123 27.87 8.56 5.95
CA THR A 123 29.32 8.51 6.22
C THR A 123 30.12 8.54 4.91
N PHE A 124 29.68 7.79 3.90
CA PHE A 124 30.34 7.74 2.60
C PHE A 124 30.23 9.06 1.82
N HIS A 125 29.05 9.68 1.81
CA HIS A 125 28.80 10.88 1.00
C HIS A 125 29.18 12.20 1.69
N TYR A 126 29.05 12.27 3.02
CA TYR A 126 29.23 13.50 3.79
C TYR A 126 30.31 13.40 4.87
N GLY A 127 30.92 12.23 5.05
CA GLY A 127 31.95 11.98 6.07
C GLY A 127 31.41 11.85 7.49
N VAL A 128 30.08 11.90 7.68
CA VAL A 128 29.45 11.91 9.01
C VAL A 128 28.00 11.43 8.93
N THR A 129 27.60 10.61 9.90
CA THR A 129 26.19 10.21 10.08
C THR A 129 25.36 11.36 10.61
N TYR A 130 24.05 11.38 10.38
CA TYR A 130 23.18 12.43 10.94
C TYR A 130 21.74 11.97 11.15
N TRP A 131 21.01 12.61 12.07
CA TRP A 131 19.63 12.21 12.37
C TRP A 131 18.66 12.77 11.32
N HIS A 132 18.22 11.87 10.44
CA HIS A 132 17.18 12.14 9.46
C HIS A 132 15.84 12.44 10.12
N LEU A 133 15.14 13.45 9.62
CA LEU A 133 13.87 13.95 10.13
C LEU A 133 12.74 12.95 9.91
N ALA A 134 12.71 12.30 8.73
CA ALA A 134 11.70 11.30 8.40
C ALA A 134 11.75 10.08 9.34
N HIS A 135 12.93 9.71 9.84
CA HIS A 135 13.07 8.61 10.78
C HIS A 135 12.45 8.91 12.15
N GLN A 136 12.27 10.17 12.52
CA GLN A 136 11.77 10.55 13.87
C GLN A 136 10.24 10.49 14.01
N LEU A 137 9.50 10.16 12.94
CA LEU A 137 8.04 10.07 13.01
C LEU A 137 7.58 9.00 13.99
N HIS A 138 6.80 9.39 15.00
CA HIS A 138 6.26 8.44 15.97
C HIS A 138 5.41 7.36 15.29
N GLY A 139 5.60 6.09 15.70
CA GLY A 139 4.91 4.93 15.15
C GLY A 139 5.43 4.42 13.79
N VAL A 140 6.33 5.16 13.13
CA VAL A 140 7.03 4.68 11.92
C VAL A 140 8.29 3.96 12.35
N THR A 141 8.39 2.68 12.01
CA THR A 141 9.48 1.77 12.45
C THR A 141 10.39 1.34 11.31
N THR A 142 10.17 1.84 10.09
CA THR A 142 10.87 1.42 8.88
C THR A 142 11.42 2.65 8.14
N CYS A 143 12.60 2.51 7.53
CA CYS A 143 13.17 3.55 6.69
C CYS A 143 12.36 3.72 5.40
N HIS A 144 12.15 4.95 4.94
CA HIS A 144 11.41 5.20 3.69
C HIS A 144 12.26 4.94 2.43
N ARG A 145 13.60 4.96 2.56
CA ARG A 145 14.56 4.74 1.46
C ARG A 145 14.94 3.27 1.32
N HIS A 146 15.17 2.60 2.45
CA HIS A 146 15.62 1.21 2.52
C HIS A 146 14.56 0.36 3.23
N GLN A 147 14.31 -0.86 2.75
CA GLN A 147 13.36 -1.79 3.37
C GLN A 147 13.96 -2.44 4.64
N VAL A 148 14.30 -1.61 5.61
CA VAL A 148 15.01 -1.96 6.83
C VAL A 148 14.32 -1.31 8.03
N VAL A 149 14.24 -2.06 9.13
CA VAL A 149 13.72 -1.59 10.41
C VAL A 149 14.65 -0.52 10.99
N LEU A 150 14.08 0.56 11.52
CA LEU A 150 14.84 1.62 12.18
C LEU A 150 15.35 1.12 13.54
N GLU A 151 16.66 1.25 13.74
CA GLU A 151 17.26 1.09 15.06
C GLU A 151 17.00 2.34 15.90
N SER A 152 17.06 2.20 17.23
CA SER A 152 16.76 3.30 18.14
C SER A 152 17.70 3.39 19.33
N ILE A 153 17.96 4.60 19.79
CA ILE A 153 18.69 4.90 21.02
C ILE A 153 17.89 5.86 21.89
N ASN A 154 18.12 5.80 23.21
CA ASN A 154 17.49 6.73 24.13
C ASN A 154 18.03 8.15 23.94
N VAL A 155 17.12 9.13 23.93
CA VAL A 155 17.49 10.54 24.05
C VAL A 155 18.09 10.77 25.45
N PRO A 156 19.21 11.49 25.58
CA PRO A 156 19.77 11.80 26.89
C PRO A 156 18.85 12.74 27.68
N SER A 157 19.14 12.94 28.96
CA SER A 157 18.46 13.95 29.79
C SER A 157 18.57 15.35 29.18
N ALA A 158 17.69 16.27 29.59
CA ALA A 158 17.73 17.66 29.15
C ALA A 158 19.17 18.23 29.29
N PRO A 159 19.70 18.95 28.28
CA PRO A 159 19.00 19.57 27.14
C PRO A 159 18.77 18.65 25.92
N HIS A 160 18.91 17.33 26.07
CA HIS A 160 18.71 16.29 25.03
C HIS A 160 19.78 16.18 23.95
N ILE A 161 20.77 17.08 23.95
CA ILE A 161 21.93 17.04 23.05
C ILE A 161 23.21 16.81 23.85
N ARG A 162 24.21 16.19 23.22
CA ARG A 162 25.58 16.07 23.74
C ARG A 162 26.58 15.95 22.59
N ILE A 163 27.85 16.24 22.87
CA ILE A 163 28.96 16.00 21.94
C ILE A 163 28.97 14.51 21.54
N GLY A 164 29.11 14.24 20.24
CA GLY A 164 29.15 12.89 19.68
C GLY A 164 27.81 12.16 19.61
N LEU A 165 26.67 12.83 19.86
CA LEU A 165 25.34 12.20 19.73
C LEU A 165 24.91 12.10 18.26
N MET A 166 25.56 11.22 17.51
CA MET A 166 25.26 10.92 16.12
C MET A 166 24.75 9.48 15.98
N PRO A 167 24.03 9.13 14.89
CA PRO A 167 23.68 7.75 14.64
C PRO A 167 24.94 6.87 14.59
N PRO A 168 24.98 5.74 15.30
CA PRO A 168 26.10 4.82 15.20
C PRO A 168 26.11 4.16 13.82
N VAL A 169 27.30 3.84 13.31
CA VAL A 169 27.44 3.07 12.08
C VAL A 169 27.33 1.59 12.44
N SER A 170 26.19 0.97 12.09
CA SER A 170 25.93 -0.45 12.23
C SER A 170 26.06 -1.14 10.86
N TYR A 171 26.63 -2.34 10.85
CA TYR A 171 26.77 -3.19 9.65
C TYR A 171 25.75 -4.32 9.61
N THR A 172 24.85 -4.38 10.59
CA THR A 172 23.77 -5.35 10.66
C THR A 172 22.46 -4.64 10.41
N GLU A 173 21.66 -5.14 9.48
CA GLU A 173 20.32 -4.63 9.23
C GLU A 173 19.26 -5.74 9.34
N GLN A 174 18.11 -5.37 9.90
CA GLN A 174 16.93 -6.22 9.91
C GLN A 174 15.95 -5.74 8.83
N LEU A 175 15.56 -6.64 7.93
CA LEU A 175 14.58 -6.33 6.89
C LEU A 175 13.20 -6.06 7.50
N SER A 176 12.52 -5.04 6.97
CA SER A 176 11.13 -4.74 7.31
C SER A 176 10.16 -5.45 6.37
N ASN A 177 8.90 -5.54 6.75
CA ASN A 177 7.88 -6.02 5.84
C ASN A 177 7.50 -4.96 4.79
N GLU A 178 6.84 -5.41 3.72
CA GLU A 178 6.47 -4.57 2.56
C GLU A 178 5.45 -3.47 2.94
N THR A 179 4.47 -3.78 3.79
CA THR A 179 3.45 -2.81 4.23
C THR A 179 4.05 -1.68 5.06
N ASP A 180 4.94 -2.00 6.01
CA ASP A 180 5.63 -1.01 6.85
C ASP A 180 6.52 -0.10 5.98
N PHE A 181 7.18 -0.66 4.97
CA PHE A 181 8.01 0.09 4.02
C PHE A 181 7.19 1.01 3.12
N ASP A 182 6.09 0.51 2.56
CA ASP A 182 5.15 1.31 1.77
C ASP A 182 4.51 2.43 2.60
N PHE A 183 4.20 2.16 3.86
CA PHE A 183 3.68 3.18 4.78
C PHE A 183 4.74 4.23 5.11
N ALA A 184 5.99 3.83 5.34
CA ALA A 184 7.10 4.77 5.58
C ALA A 184 7.31 5.71 4.39
N LYS A 185 7.27 5.18 3.15
CA LYS A 185 7.28 5.98 1.92
C LYS A 185 6.10 6.94 1.85
N PHE A 186 4.89 6.44 2.10
CA PHE A 186 3.69 7.27 2.10
C PHE A 186 3.81 8.43 3.11
N CYS A 187 4.32 8.18 4.31
CA CYS A 187 4.56 9.21 5.32
C CYS A 187 5.56 10.26 4.83
N TYR A 188 6.69 9.83 4.26
CA TYR A 188 7.70 10.75 3.73
C TYR A 188 7.15 11.65 2.62
N GLU A 189 6.47 11.07 1.63
CA GLU A 189 5.84 11.81 0.54
C GLU A 189 4.77 12.78 1.06
N SER A 190 3.93 12.32 1.99
CA SER A 190 2.89 13.17 2.60
C SER A 190 3.49 14.39 3.29
N ILE A 191 4.60 14.22 4.02
CA ILE A 191 5.28 15.35 4.68
C ILE A 191 5.80 16.35 3.65
N ASN A 192 6.40 15.88 2.55
CA ASN A 192 6.89 16.77 1.50
C ASN A 192 5.77 17.57 0.83
N ILE A 193 4.62 16.93 0.56
CA ILE A 193 3.43 17.60 0.02
C ILE A 193 2.88 18.64 1.03
N ILE A 194 2.83 18.29 2.32
CA ILE A 194 2.40 19.21 3.39
C ILE A 194 3.34 20.42 3.49
N ARG A 195 4.66 20.20 3.43
CA ARG A 195 5.67 21.27 3.47
C ARG A 195 5.48 22.28 2.35
N ARG A 196 5.15 21.80 1.15
CA ARG A 196 4.86 22.61 -0.04
C ARG A 196 3.48 23.29 0.01
N LYS A 197 2.69 23.06 1.08
CA LYS A 197 1.33 23.58 1.27
C LYS A 197 0.36 23.13 0.15
N GLU A 198 0.63 21.99 -0.48
CA GLU A 198 -0.18 21.45 -1.57
C GLU A 198 -1.45 20.74 -1.08
N ILE A 199 -1.51 20.38 0.21
CA ILE A 199 -2.70 19.74 0.82
C ILE A 199 -3.12 20.39 2.14
N CYS A 200 -4.44 20.47 2.32
CA CYS A 200 -5.06 20.85 3.58
C CYS A 200 -5.35 19.63 4.47
N HIS A 201 -5.75 19.89 5.72
CA HIS A 201 -6.28 18.85 6.59
C HIS A 201 -7.53 18.21 5.92
N PRO A 202 -7.63 16.87 5.86
CA PRO A 202 -8.75 16.23 5.19
C PRO A 202 -10.06 16.39 5.97
N ASN A 203 -11.14 16.80 5.28
CA ASN A 203 -12.48 16.58 5.81
C ASN A 203 -12.84 15.09 5.65
N TYR A 204 -12.64 14.31 6.70
CA TYR A 204 -12.85 12.87 6.65
C TYR A 204 -14.29 12.49 6.27
N MET A 205 -15.30 13.28 6.65
CA MET A 205 -16.69 12.98 6.26
C MET A 205 -16.89 13.12 4.74
N ASP A 206 -16.28 14.12 4.11
CA ASP A 206 -16.32 14.27 2.65
C ASP A 206 -15.55 13.15 1.94
N VAL A 207 -14.39 12.76 2.48
CA VAL A 207 -13.60 11.64 1.96
C VAL A 207 -14.41 10.34 2.05
N LEU A 208 -14.99 10.05 3.20
CA LEU A 208 -15.83 8.87 3.42
C LEU A 208 -17.06 8.88 2.51
N LYS A 209 -17.67 10.05 2.25
CA LYS A 209 -18.77 10.21 1.30
C LYS A 209 -18.34 9.84 -0.12
N LYS A 210 -17.20 10.36 -0.59
CA LYS A 210 -16.62 10.04 -1.92
C LYS A 210 -16.30 8.55 -2.06
N LEU A 211 -15.87 7.91 -0.97
CA LEU A 211 -15.59 6.47 -0.92
C LEU A 211 -16.85 5.60 -0.74
N ASN A 212 -18.06 6.20 -0.74
CA ASN A 212 -19.34 5.51 -0.51
C ASN A 212 -19.42 4.76 0.84
N LEU A 213 -18.73 5.26 1.86
CA LEU A 213 -18.69 4.69 3.21
C LEU A 213 -19.73 5.27 4.16
N LEU A 214 -20.52 6.25 3.69
CA LEU A 214 -21.67 6.77 4.40
C LEU A 214 -22.98 6.16 3.87
N SER A 215 -23.99 6.02 4.74
CA SER A 215 -25.36 5.71 4.36
C SER A 215 -26.04 6.91 3.69
N LEU A 216 -27.24 6.72 3.16
CA LEU A 216 -28.05 7.82 2.60
C LEU A 216 -28.35 8.89 3.67
N ASP A 217 -28.54 8.47 4.91
CA ASP A 217 -28.77 9.33 6.07
C ASP A 217 -27.47 9.95 6.63
N GLY A 218 -26.34 9.77 5.95
CA GLY A 218 -25.04 10.33 6.36
C GLY A 218 -24.29 9.55 7.43
N ASN A 219 -24.83 8.42 7.91
CA ASN A 219 -24.20 7.61 8.96
C ASN A 219 -23.05 6.75 8.42
N LEU A 220 -21.95 6.64 9.15
CA LEU A 220 -20.84 5.75 8.80
C LEU A 220 -21.30 4.29 8.70
N LYS A 221 -20.96 3.61 7.61
CA LYS A 221 -21.13 2.16 7.45
C LYS A 221 -20.08 1.43 8.31
N LYS A 222 -20.26 1.47 9.63
CA LYS A 222 -19.29 1.00 10.64
C LYS A 222 -18.73 -0.39 10.33
N ASN A 223 -19.59 -1.36 10.03
CA ASN A 223 -19.19 -2.74 9.73
C ASN A 223 -18.27 -2.86 8.50
N VAL A 224 -18.36 -1.93 7.56
CA VAL A 224 -17.49 -1.91 6.36
C VAL A 224 -16.21 -1.18 6.70
N PHE A 225 -16.32 0.06 7.20
CA PHE A 225 -15.17 0.91 7.50
C PHE A 225 -14.20 0.24 8.46
N TYR A 226 -14.65 -0.12 9.67
CA TYR A 226 -13.77 -0.67 10.70
C TYR A 226 -13.16 -2.01 10.29
N ALA A 227 -13.92 -2.88 9.63
CA ALA A 227 -13.40 -4.16 9.15
C ALA A 227 -12.27 -4.00 8.13
N HIS A 228 -12.42 -3.08 7.18
CA HIS A 228 -11.44 -2.89 6.13
C HIS A 228 -10.20 -2.14 6.62
N VAL A 229 -10.37 -1.08 7.43
CA VAL A 229 -9.23 -0.39 8.04
C VAL A 229 -8.47 -1.33 8.97
N TYR A 230 -9.16 -2.07 9.83
CA TYR A 230 -8.52 -3.04 10.72
C TYR A 230 -7.78 -4.11 9.94
N ALA A 231 -8.40 -4.71 8.90
CA ALA A 231 -7.73 -5.70 8.06
C ALA A 231 -6.48 -5.15 7.37
N LYS A 232 -6.46 -3.88 6.98
CA LYS A 232 -5.26 -3.21 6.44
C LYS A 232 -4.19 -3.05 7.52
N CYS A 233 -4.56 -2.64 8.73
CA CYS A 233 -3.66 -2.52 9.87
C CYS A 233 -3.01 -3.87 10.27
N GLN A 234 -3.70 -4.99 10.07
CA GLN A 234 -3.17 -6.33 10.35
C GLN A 234 -2.05 -6.78 9.36
N LEU A 235 -1.78 -6.00 8.30
CA LEU A 235 -0.67 -6.27 7.38
C LEU A 235 0.66 -5.65 7.83
N PHE A 236 0.63 -4.80 8.86
CA PHE A 236 1.81 -4.19 9.47
C PHE A 236 2.53 -5.19 10.37
N GLY A 237 3.81 -4.96 10.61
CA GLY A 237 4.64 -5.84 11.42
C GLY A 237 4.41 -5.63 12.90
N GLU A 238 4.92 -6.56 13.72
CA GLU A 238 4.79 -6.51 15.19
C GLU A 238 5.38 -5.23 15.79
N GLY A 239 6.42 -4.66 15.17
CA GLY A 239 7.05 -3.41 15.60
C GLY A 239 6.14 -2.17 15.52
N SER A 240 5.08 -2.20 14.73
CA SER A 240 4.18 -1.06 14.53
C SER A 240 3.00 -1.03 15.53
N SER A 241 2.97 -1.95 16.50
CA SER A 241 1.84 -2.19 17.42
C SER A 241 1.35 -0.95 18.18
N GLU A 242 2.24 -0.06 18.62
CA GLU A 242 1.85 1.17 19.35
C GLU A 242 1.00 2.14 18.53
N LEU A 243 1.16 2.13 17.19
CA LEU A 243 0.41 2.98 16.29
C LEU A 243 -0.92 2.36 15.86
N LEU A 244 -1.14 1.05 16.05
CA LEU A 244 -2.24 0.33 15.39
C LEU A 244 -3.45 0.13 16.34
N PRO A 245 -4.67 0.01 15.79
CA PRO A 245 -5.83 -0.38 16.59
C PRO A 245 -5.65 -1.80 17.16
N THR A 246 -6.01 -1.98 18.43
CA THR A 246 -5.80 -3.25 19.16
C THR A 246 -6.80 -4.34 18.79
N SER A 247 -8.01 -3.96 18.36
CA SER A 247 -9.06 -4.90 17.98
C SER A 247 -9.99 -4.33 16.91
N LEU A 248 -10.73 -5.21 16.23
CA LEU A 248 -11.75 -4.84 15.26
C LEU A 248 -12.86 -3.97 15.87
N THR A 249 -13.12 -4.16 17.16
CA THR A 249 -14.16 -3.46 17.93
C THR A 249 -13.64 -2.22 18.65
N ASP A 250 -12.38 -1.83 18.42
CA ASP A 250 -11.79 -0.61 18.94
C ASP A 250 -12.31 0.62 18.17
N TYR A 251 -13.62 0.87 18.30
CA TYR A 251 -14.29 1.97 17.60
C TYR A 251 -13.79 3.33 18.10
N HIS A 252 -13.34 3.40 19.35
CA HIS A 252 -12.81 4.61 19.97
C HIS A 252 -11.43 5.01 19.43
N TYR A 253 -10.72 4.10 18.76
CA TYR A 253 -9.45 4.45 18.12
C TYR A 253 -9.63 5.48 16.99
N TRP A 254 -10.59 5.27 16.08
CA TRP A 254 -10.80 6.15 14.91
C TRP A 254 -11.82 7.26 15.12
N GLU A 255 -12.76 7.06 16.05
CA GLU A 255 -13.85 8.02 16.29
C GLU A 255 -13.38 9.45 16.60
N PRO A 256 -12.32 9.69 17.40
CA PRO A 256 -11.78 11.03 17.63
C PRO A 256 -11.29 11.72 16.35
N ILE A 257 -10.62 10.98 15.46
CA ILE A 257 -10.11 11.48 14.18
C ILE A 257 -11.28 11.81 13.23
N LEU A 258 -12.27 10.92 13.15
CA LEU A 258 -13.40 11.08 12.24
C LEU A 258 -14.33 12.24 12.61
N LYS A 259 -14.45 12.54 13.90
CA LYS A 259 -15.32 13.61 14.39
C LYS A 259 -14.60 14.96 14.52
N ASP A 260 -13.27 14.99 14.34
CA ASP A 260 -12.40 16.15 14.57
C ASP A 260 -12.64 16.82 15.95
N LYS A 261 -13.06 16.03 16.94
CA LYS A 261 -13.45 16.52 18.27
C LYS A 261 -12.29 16.57 19.25
N CYS A 262 -11.20 15.87 18.96
CA CYS A 262 -10.06 15.77 19.86
C CYS A 262 -8.76 15.77 19.05
N CYS A 263 -7.74 16.49 19.55
CA CYS A 263 -6.40 16.48 18.98
C CYS A 263 -5.82 15.06 18.96
N GLN A 264 -5.40 14.58 17.78
CA GLN A 264 -4.78 13.27 17.59
C GLN A 264 -3.38 13.42 17.00
N HIS A 265 -2.54 12.40 17.19
CA HIS A 265 -1.17 12.43 16.69
C HIS A 265 -1.18 12.49 15.15
N PRO A 266 -0.33 13.32 14.51
CA PRO A 266 -0.30 13.42 13.06
C PRO A 266 -0.08 12.09 12.34
N THR A 267 0.74 11.19 12.88
CA THR A 267 0.93 9.86 12.28
C THR A 267 -0.35 9.03 12.25
N LYS A 268 -1.29 9.21 13.20
CA LYS A 268 -2.59 8.51 13.12
C LYS A 268 -3.45 9.03 11.97
N HIS A 269 -3.39 10.33 11.69
CA HIS A 269 -4.03 10.90 10.50
C HIS A 269 -3.41 10.34 9.22
N LEU A 270 -2.07 10.26 9.16
CA LEU A 270 -1.36 9.63 8.04
C LEU A 270 -1.73 8.14 7.89
N LEU A 271 -1.82 7.38 8.99
CA LEU A 271 -2.26 5.98 8.97
C LEU A 271 -3.69 5.85 8.43
N LEU A 272 -4.62 6.70 8.89
CA LEU A 272 -5.98 6.69 8.35
C LEU A 272 -5.99 7.01 6.86
N CYS A 273 -5.28 8.05 6.43
CA CYS A 273 -5.16 8.41 5.01
C CYS A 273 -4.57 7.27 4.18
N TYR A 274 -3.50 6.62 4.65
CA TYR A 274 -2.90 5.45 4.02
C TYR A 274 -3.92 4.32 3.88
N CYS A 275 -4.66 4.00 4.94
CA CYS A 275 -5.70 2.99 4.92
C CYS A 275 -6.85 3.37 3.96
N LEU A 276 -7.28 4.64 3.93
CA LEU A 276 -8.33 5.11 3.03
C LEU A 276 -7.92 5.04 1.55
N LEU A 277 -6.66 5.34 1.23
CA LEU A 277 -6.17 5.35 -0.16
C LEU A 277 -5.77 3.96 -0.66
N ASN A 278 -5.20 3.13 0.20
CA ASN A 278 -4.62 1.83 -0.16
C ASN A 278 -5.52 0.64 0.20
N THR A 279 -6.80 0.90 0.42
CA THR A 279 -7.81 -0.12 0.61
C THR A 279 -8.76 -0.14 -0.58
N CYS A 280 -8.99 -1.34 -1.11
CA CYS A 280 -10.03 -1.55 -2.10
C CYS A 280 -11.39 -1.51 -1.41
N TRP A 281 -11.97 -0.32 -1.33
CA TRP A 281 -13.32 -0.15 -0.80
C TRP A 281 -14.32 -0.87 -1.70
N PRO A 282 -15.34 -1.53 -1.12
CA PRO A 282 -16.41 -2.12 -1.91
C PRO A 282 -17.09 -1.03 -2.72
N THR A 283 -16.85 -1.02 -4.04
CA THR A 283 -17.58 -0.14 -4.96
C THR A 283 -19.00 -0.66 -5.02
N TYR A 284 -19.90 -0.02 -4.25
CA TYR A 284 -21.32 -0.18 -4.45
C TYR A 284 -21.59 0.15 -5.92
N ALA A 285 -21.90 -0.86 -6.74
CA ALA A 285 -22.35 -0.67 -8.11
C ALA A 285 -23.35 0.47 -8.09
N GLY A 286 -22.99 1.57 -8.75
CA GLY A 286 -23.61 2.86 -8.54
C GLY A 286 -25.13 2.76 -8.51
N SER A 287 -25.73 3.47 -7.56
CA SER A 287 -27.01 4.10 -7.80
C SER A 287 -26.92 4.77 -9.18
N ARG A 288 -27.49 4.12 -10.20
CA ARG A 288 -27.86 4.82 -11.43
C ARG A 288 -28.62 6.07 -10.99
N PRO A 289 -28.40 7.24 -11.62
CA PRO A 289 -29.25 8.39 -11.36
C PRO A 289 -30.68 7.92 -11.62
N ASN A 290 -31.48 7.84 -10.55
CA ASN A 290 -32.87 7.47 -10.65
C ASN A 290 -33.53 8.59 -11.47
N LYS A 291 -33.72 8.37 -12.77
CA LYS A 291 -34.88 8.96 -13.45
C LYS A 291 -36.06 8.57 -12.56
N LYS A 292 -36.74 9.55 -11.96
CA LYS A 292 -38.02 9.34 -11.27
C LYS A 292 -38.89 8.49 -12.19
N LYS A 293 -38.99 7.20 -11.92
CA LYS A 293 -39.98 6.30 -12.51
C LYS A 293 -40.88 5.89 -11.37
N GLU A 294 -42.17 6.05 -11.62
CA GLU A 294 -43.30 5.75 -10.76
C GLU A 294 -43.23 4.31 -10.20
N ILE A 295 -42.51 4.11 -9.10
CA ILE A 295 -42.41 2.80 -8.43
C ILE A 295 -43.37 2.71 -7.22
N PHE A 296 -44.07 3.80 -6.89
CA PHE A 296 -44.86 3.90 -5.66
C PHE A 296 -46.31 3.35 -5.71
N LYS A 297 -46.82 2.88 -6.86
CA LYS A 297 -48.17 2.28 -6.95
C LYS A 297 -48.21 0.76 -6.80
N SER A 298 -47.35 0.00 -7.50
CA SER A 298 -47.47 -1.47 -7.56
C SER A 298 -47.14 -2.19 -6.25
N HIS A 299 -46.41 -1.55 -5.33
CA HIS A 299 -45.95 -2.18 -4.08
C HIS A 299 -47.06 -2.36 -3.03
N LYS A 300 -48.21 -1.69 -3.19
CA LYS A 300 -49.39 -1.88 -2.33
C LYS A 300 -50.22 -3.09 -2.77
N GLU A 301 -50.31 -3.37 -4.07
CA GLU A 301 -51.10 -4.47 -4.64
C GLU A 301 -50.62 -5.84 -4.18
N TYR A 302 -49.31 -6.12 -4.24
CA TYR A 302 -48.78 -7.42 -3.79
C TYR A 302 -49.03 -7.71 -2.31
N SER A 303 -48.99 -6.68 -1.46
CA SER A 303 -49.27 -6.82 -0.03
C SER A 303 -50.75 -7.02 0.27
N PHE A 304 -51.64 -6.43 -0.53
CA PHE A 304 -53.08 -6.60 -0.39
C PHE A 304 -53.51 -8.02 -0.77
N HIS A 305 -53.00 -8.54 -1.91
CA HIS A 305 -53.27 -9.91 -2.36
C HIS A 305 -52.77 -10.99 -1.40
N MET A 306 -51.64 -10.76 -0.71
CA MET A 306 -51.10 -11.77 0.21
C MET A 306 -51.82 -11.77 1.57
N ALA A 307 -52.34 -10.61 2.01
CA ALA A 307 -53.03 -10.47 3.28
C ALA A 307 -54.53 -10.85 3.21
N GLU A 308 -55.22 -10.52 2.11
CA GLU A 308 -56.65 -10.86 1.94
C GLU A 308 -56.88 -12.24 1.30
N ASN A 309 -56.05 -12.64 0.33
CA ASN A 309 -56.33 -13.84 -0.50
C ASN A 309 -55.46 -15.07 -0.17
N ASN A 310 -54.62 -14.99 0.88
CA ASN A 310 -53.74 -16.09 1.33
C ASN A 310 -52.91 -16.73 0.19
N THR A 311 -52.52 -15.92 -0.81
CA THR A 311 -51.91 -16.42 -2.05
C THR A 311 -50.41 -16.69 -1.89
N SER A 312 -49.95 -17.83 -2.43
CA SER A 312 -48.54 -18.20 -2.36
C SER A 312 -47.66 -17.34 -3.28
N VAL A 313 -46.38 -17.16 -2.91
CA VAL A 313 -45.39 -16.40 -3.70
C VAL A 313 -45.17 -16.97 -5.11
N SER A 314 -45.52 -18.24 -5.34
CA SER A 314 -45.50 -18.86 -6.67
C SER A 314 -46.61 -18.34 -7.57
N ASN A 315 -47.82 -18.16 -7.03
CA ASN A 315 -48.98 -17.69 -7.79
C ASN A 315 -48.84 -16.20 -8.12
N LEU A 316 -48.36 -15.40 -7.17
CA LEU A 316 -48.02 -13.99 -7.40
C LEU A 316 -46.95 -13.83 -8.50
N GLY A 317 -46.03 -14.79 -8.63
CA GLY A 317 -45.04 -14.80 -9.71
C GLY A 317 -45.65 -14.96 -11.10
N ARG A 318 -46.68 -15.80 -11.22
CA ARG A 318 -47.41 -16.00 -12.48
C ARG A 318 -48.34 -14.84 -12.80
N GLU A 319 -49.09 -14.39 -11.80
CA GLU A 319 -50.10 -13.33 -11.92
C GLU A 319 -49.48 -11.98 -12.33
N PHE A 320 -48.32 -11.64 -11.76
CA PHE A 320 -47.65 -10.38 -12.05
C PHE A 320 -46.47 -10.50 -13.02
N ASN A 321 -46.25 -11.70 -13.59
CA ASN A 321 -45.18 -12.02 -14.53
C ASN A 321 -43.79 -11.56 -14.04
N ARG A 322 -43.45 -11.96 -12.81
CA ARG A 322 -42.18 -11.63 -12.14
C ARG A 322 -41.59 -12.87 -11.48
N SER A 323 -40.25 -12.92 -11.44
CA SER A 323 -39.56 -14.07 -10.86
C SER A 323 -39.86 -14.21 -9.36
N ARG A 324 -39.96 -15.47 -8.91
CA ARG A 324 -40.23 -15.80 -7.50
C ARG A 324 -39.18 -15.19 -6.55
N CYS A 325 -37.94 -15.06 -7.00
CA CYS A 325 -36.87 -14.39 -6.25
C CYS A 325 -37.11 -12.88 -6.12
N TYR A 326 -37.59 -12.22 -7.16
CA TYR A 326 -37.88 -10.78 -7.15
C TYR A 326 -39.01 -10.43 -6.16
N ILE A 327 -40.11 -11.20 -6.20
CA ILE A 327 -41.25 -11.02 -5.28
C ILE A 327 -40.83 -11.30 -3.83
N LYS A 328 -40.08 -12.39 -3.58
CA LYS A 328 -39.51 -12.66 -2.25
C LYS A 328 -38.69 -11.48 -1.76
N THR A 329 -37.78 -10.95 -2.59
CA THR A 329 -36.89 -9.84 -2.22
C THR A 329 -37.67 -8.57 -1.87
N LEU A 330 -38.77 -8.29 -2.58
CA LEU A 330 -39.67 -7.17 -2.31
C LEU A 330 -40.41 -7.32 -0.97
N ILE A 331 -40.95 -8.51 -0.70
CA ILE A 331 -41.62 -8.82 0.58
C ILE A 331 -40.60 -8.74 1.73
N TYR A 332 -39.41 -9.33 1.57
CA TYR A 332 -38.32 -9.29 2.55
C TYR A 332 -37.84 -7.87 2.88
N LYS A 333 -37.87 -6.94 1.91
CA LYS A 333 -37.46 -5.55 2.14
C LYS A 333 -38.47 -4.72 2.93
N LYS A 334 -39.77 -5.04 2.87
CA LYS A 334 -40.84 -4.23 3.49
C LYS A 334 -41.35 -4.82 4.82
N TYR A 335 -41.49 -6.15 4.91
CA TYR A 335 -42.04 -6.81 6.10
C TYR A 335 -41.19 -8.03 6.45
N LEU A 336 -40.39 -7.86 7.52
CA LEU A 336 -39.89 -8.88 8.46
C LEU A 336 -38.37 -8.87 8.68
N ARG A 337 -37.99 -8.04 9.67
CA ARG A 337 -37.04 -8.39 10.74
C ARG A 337 -37.47 -9.63 11.57
N ALA A 338 -38.63 -10.24 11.33
CA ALA A 338 -39.16 -11.36 12.14
C ALA A 338 -39.37 -12.69 11.39
N PHE A 339 -38.75 -12.91 10.22
CA PHE A 339 -38.54 -14.27 9.73
C PHE A 339 -37.21 -14.77 10.30
N LYS A 340 -37.30 -15.77 11.21
CA LYS A 340 -36.16 -16.48 11.80
C LYS A 340 -35.07 -16.67 10.74
N ARG A 341 -33.85 -16.15 11.02
CA ARG A 341 -32.61 -16.66 10.42
C ARG A 341 -32.72 -18.18 10.50
N ASN A 342 -32.59 -18.91 9.39
CA ASN A 342 -32.37 -20.34 9.47
C ASN A 342 -31.06 -20.54 10.27
N THR A 343 -31.23 -20.83 11.55
CA THR A 343 -30.22 -21.11 12.54
C THR A 343 -29.54 -22.40 12.15
N LYS A 344 -28.32 -22.32 11.63
CA LYS A 344 -27.36 -23.45 11.60
C LYS A 344 -25.89 -23.06 11.33
N ILE A 345 -25.56 -21.77 11.20
CA ILE A 345 -24.17 -21.33 11.04
C ILE A 345 -23.85 -20.37 12.19
N ASN A 346 -22.94 -20.80 13.07
CA ASN A 346 -22.43 -19.98 14.15
C ASN A 346 -21.67 -18.77 13.55
N ILE A 347 -21.75 -17.62 14.21
CA ILE A 347 -21.03 -16.39 13.85
C ILE A 347 -19.54 -16.67 13.63
N PHE A 348 -18.93 -17.52 14.45
CA PHE A 348 -17.52 -17.92 14.30
C PHE A 348 -17.26 -18.68 12.99
N THR A 349 -18.14 -19.60 12.61
CA THR A 349 -18.04 -20.32 11.34
C THR A 349 -18.22 -19.38 10.15
N GLU A 350 -19.14 -18.42 10.25
CA GLU A 350 -19.33 -17.39 9.21
C GLU A 350 -18.08 -16.50 9.06
N LEU A 351 -17.45 -16.10 10.17
CA LEU A 351 -16.20 -15.35 10.17
C LEU A 351 -15.04 -16.16 9.59
N LEU A 352 -14.95 -17.45 9.90
CA LEU A 352 -13.91 -18.34 9.38
C LEU A 352 -14.06 -18.53 7.87
N ILE A 353 -15.28 -18.77 7.38
CA ILE A 353 -15.60 -18.82 5.94
C ILE A 353 -15.16 -17.53 5.25
N LYS A 354 -15.50 -16.36 5.80
CA LYS A 354 -15.12 -15.06 5.24
C LYS A 354 -13.61 -14.84 5.24
N SER A 355 -12.92 -15.18 6.34
CA SER A 355 -11.47 -15.08 6.46
C SER A 355 -10.74 -15.94 5.41
N MET A 356 -11.11 -17.22 5.29
CA MET A 356 -10.56 -18.11 4.27
C MET A 356 -10.93 -17.64 2.86
N ALA A 357 -12.14 -17.12 2.67
CA ALA A 357 -12.57 -16.60 1.38
C ALA A 357 -11.76 -15.39 0.93
N VAL A 358 -11.41 -14.47 1.85
CA VAL A 358 -10.53 -13.31 1.62
C VAL A 358 -9.10 -13.77 1.28
N ARG A 359 -8.60 -14.81 1.94
CA ARG A 359 -7.27 -15.40 1.65
C ARG A 359 -7.22 -16.17 0.32
N GLY A 360 -8.36 -16.33 -0.36
CA GLY A 360 -8.43 -16.92 -1.70
C GLY A 360 -8.53 -18.46 -1.74
N PHE A 361 -8.82 -19.12 -0.62
CA PHE A 361 -9.04 -20.58 -0.57
C PHE A 361 -10.22 -21.00 -1.46
N SER A 362 -10.21 -22.21 -2.03
CA SER A 362 -11.30 -22.70 -2.91
C SER A 362 -12.61 -22.92 -2.14
N LEU A 363 -13.75 -22.95 -2.83
CA LEU A 363 -15.04 -23.26 -2.19
C LEU A 363 -15.02 -24.64 -1.52
N ALA A 364 -14.48 -25.64 -2.24
CA ALA A 364 -14.26 -27.00 -1.73
C ALA A 364 -13.43 -27.02 -0.44
N SER A 365 -12.28 -26.34 -0.42
CA SER A 365 -11.40 -26.31 0.77
C SER A 365 -12.04 -25.62 1.97
N ILE A 366 -12.82 -24.56 1.74
CA ILE A 366 -13.56 -23.88 2.81
C ILE A 366 -14.70 -24.77 3.33
N ALA A 367 -15.42 -25.43 2.42
CA ALA A 367 -16.51 -26.35 2.74
C ALA A 367 -16.01 -27.52 3.60
N GLU A 368 -14.94 -28.19 3.16
CA GLU A 368 -14.27 -29.28 3.86
C GLU A 368 -13.78 -28.85 5.25
N LYS A 369 -13.06 -27.74 5.35
CA LYS A 369 -12.50 -27.26 6.62
C LYS A 369 -13.55 -26.88 7.67
N ASN A 370 -14.75 -26.49 7.22
CA ASN A 370 -15.84 -26.06 8.10
C ASN A 370 -16.94 -27.11 8.24
N SER A 371 -16.79 -28.30 7.64
CA SER A 371 -17.82 -29.36 7.60
C SER A 371 -19.17 -28.88 7.06
N LEU A 372 -19.15 -28.08 6.00
CA LEU A 372 -20.34 -27.48 5.36
C LEU A 372 -20.42 -27.85 3.88
N SER A 373 -21.60 -27.69 3.26
CA SER A 373 -21.72 -27.84 1.81
C SER A 373 -21.17 -26.62 1.06
N GLU A 374 -20.63 -26.82 -0.15
CA GLU A 374 -20.17 -25.73 -1.01
C GLU A 374 -21.28 -24.70 -1.29
N GLY A 375 -22.53 -25.14 -1.41
CA GLY A 375 -23.69 -24.27 -1.59
C GLY A 375 -23.91 -23.33 -0.40
N THR A 376 -23.67 -23.82 0.81
CA THR A 376 -23.77 -23.02 2.04
C THR A 376 -22.65 -21.98 2.10
N VAL A 377 -21.42 -22.39 1.82
CA VAL A 377 -20.25 -21.50 1.73
C VAL A 377 -20.44 -20.45 0.64
N SER A 378 -20.94 -20.84 -0.53
CA SER A 378 -21.25 -19.94 -1.64
C SER A 378 -22.33 -18.94 -1.27
N SER A 379 -23.37 -19.37 -0.55
CA SER A 379 -24.42 -18.48 -0.02
C SER A 379 -23.86 -17.45 0.96
N VAL A 380 -23.00 -17.87 1.91
CA VAL A 380 -22.32 -16.97 2.86
C VAL A 380 -21.37 -16.00 2.15
N ILE A 381 -20.65 -16.46 1.13
CA ILE A 381 -19.75 -15.60 0.35
C ILE A 381 -20.55 -14.62 -0.50
N SER A 382 -21.66 -15.07 -1.10
CA SER A 382 -22.52 -14.25 -1.96
C SER A 382 -23.33 -13.22 -1.16
N SER A 383 -23.64 -13.51 0.11
CA SER A 383 -24.24 -12.53 1.02
C SER A 383 -23.25 -11.46 1.47
N CYS A 384 -21.94 -11.72 1.36
CA CYS A 384 -20.88 -10.76 1.65
C CYS A 384 -20.54 -9.93 0.41
N TYR A 385 -20.97 -8.68 0.42
CA TYR A 385 -20.77 -7.76 -0.68
C TYR A 385 -19.29 -7.61 -1.08
N GLY A 386 -18.98 -7.75 -2.37
CA GLY A 386 -17.62 -7.61 -2.91
C GLY A 386 -16.70 -8.82 -2.72
N LEU A 387 -17.05 -9.79 -1.88
CA LEU A 387 -16.20 -10.96 -1.65
C LEU A 387 -16.12 -11.86 -2.90
N CYS A 388 -17.21 -11.98 -3.66
CA CYS A 388 -17.22 -12.68 -4.95
C CYS A 388 -16.27 -12.05 -5.99
N SER A 389 -16.23 -10.72 -6.09
CA SER A 389 -15.33 -10.03 -7.03
C SER A 389 -13.88 -10.09 -6.59
N TRP A 390 -13.61 -9.95 -5.28
CA TRP A 390 -12.28 -10.15 -4.70
C TRP A 390 -11.74 -11.56 -5.00
N ARG A 391 -12.56 -12.60 -4.81
CA ARG A 391 -12.16 -13.99 -5.11
C ARG A 391 -11.86 -14.20 -6.60
N LYS A 392 -12.58 -13.54 -7.51
CA LYS A 392 -12.25 -13.55 -8.94
C LYS A 392 -10.87 -12.92 -9.19
N LYS A 393 -10.56 -11.81 -8.52
CA LYS A 393 -9.23 -11.18 -8.57
C LYS A 393 -8.15 -12.11 -8.01
N CYS A 394 -8.33 -12.70 -6.83
CA CYS A 394 -7.39 -13.67 -6.25
C CYS A 394 -7.14 -14.85 -7.20
N LYS A 395 -8.19 -15.38 -7.84
CA LYS A 395 -8.06 -16.47 -8.82
C LYS A 395 -7.24 -16.04 -10.02
N LYS A 396 -7.47 -14.83 -10.55
CA LYS A 396 -6.69 -14.25 -11.65
C LYS A 396 -5.21 -14.06 -11.26
N ASP A 397 -4.95 -13.51 -10.08
CA ASP A 397 -3.60 -13.27 -9.57
C ASP A 397 -2.85 -14.58 -9.27
N SER A 398 -3.53 -15.59 -8.72
CA SER A 398 -2.97 -16.92 -8.50
C SER A 398 -2.62 -17.62 -9.82
N LEU A 399 -3.51 -17.52 -10.82
CA LEU A 399 -3.24 -18.03 -12.16
C LEU A 399 -2.02 -17.32 -12.79
N ARG A 400 -1.93 -15.98 -12.65
CA ARG A 400 -0.76 -15.21 -13.08
C ARG A 400 0.52 -15.74 -12.43
N ARG A 401 0.55 -15.88 -11.10
CA ARG A 401 1.74 -16.38 -10.37
C ARG A 401 2.14 -17.78 -10.82
N ARG A 402 1.17 -18.68 -11.02
CA ARG A 402 1.42 -20.04 -11.51
C ARG A 402 2.08 -20.06 -12.88
N HIS A 403 1.58 -19.26 -13.83
CA HIS A 403 2.19 -19.17 -15.15
C HIS A 403 3.61 -18.59 -15.09
N LYS A 404 3.82 -17.51 -14.31
CA LYS A 404 5.14 -16.91 -14.09
C LYS A 404 6.13 -17.93 -13.50
N GLN A 405 5.72 -18.63 -12.44
CA GLN A 405 6.57 -19.62 -11.77
C GLN A 405 6.86 -20.83 -12.66
N LYS A 406 5.94 -21.28 -13.51
CA LYS A 406 6.18 -22.37 -14.46
C LYS A 406 7.29 -22.02 -15.46
N ILE A 407 7.28 -20.79 -15.99
CA ILE A 407 8.34 -20.30 -16.88
C ILE A 407 9.67 -20.18 -16.13
N LEU A 408 9.67 -19.57 -14.94
CA LEU A 408 10.89 -19.42 -14.14
C LEU A 408 11.50 -20.77 -13.76
N ARG A 409 10.71 -21.73 -13.29
CA ARG A 409 11.19 -23.09 -12.97
C ARG A 409 11.80 -23.78 -14.19
N PHE A 410 11.17 -23.64 -15.35
CA PHE A 410 11.72 -24.20 -16.59
C PHE A 410 13.09 -23.58 -16.93
N ILE A 411 13.21 -22.25 -16.84
CA ILE A 411 14.47 -21.54 -17.12
C ILE A 411 15.56 -21.93 -16.12
N HIS A 412 15.23 -21.99 -14.82
CA HIS A 412 16.20 -22.32 -13.77
C HIS A 412 16.66 -23.78 -13.76
N ASN A 413 15.83 -24.72 -14.23
CA ASN A 413 16.15 -26.14 -14.23
C ASN A 413 16.91 -26.61 -15.49
N GLN A 414 17.20 -25.71 -16.43
CA GLN A 414 17.97 -26.05 -17.62
C GLN A 414 19.46 -25.78 -17.41
N SER A 415 20.29 -26.78 -17.71
CA SER A 415 21.76 -26.68 -17.71
C SER A 415 22.34 -26.11 -19.02
N ILE A 416 21.50 -25.88 -20.04
CA ILE A 416 21.89 -25.43 -21.38
C ILE A 416 21.34 -24.01 -21.64
N SER A 417 21.98 -23.27 -22.55
CA SER A 417 21.52 -21.96 -23.02
C SER A 417 20.07 -21.99 -23.52
N VAL A 418 19.16 -21.49 -22.69
CA VAL A 418 17.71 -21.48 -22.96
C VAL A 418 17.39 -20.53 -24.12
N THR A 419 16.66 -21.01 -25.13
CA THR A 419 16.18 -20.18 -26.24
C THR A 419 14.69 -19.84 -26.10
N ARG A 420 14.23 -18.73 -26.71
CA ARG A 420 12.81 -18.37 -26.74
C ARG A 420 11.93 -19.48 -27.35
N LYS A 421 12.42 -20.17 -28.38
CA LYS A 421 11.72 -21.28 -29.04
C LYS A 421 11.47 -22.42 -28.06
N LEU A 422 12.49 -22.80 -27.30
CA LEU A 422 12.41 -23.88 -26.32
C LEU A 422 11.42 -23.59 -25.18
N VAL A 423 11.40 -22.35 -24.67
CA VAL A 423 10.41 -21.93 -23.65
C VAL A 423 8.99 -21.95 -24.21
N LYS A 424 8.81 -21.53 -25.48
CA LYS A 424 7.51 -21.53 -26.14
C LYS A 424 6.97 -22.95 -26.34
N GLU A 425 7.82 -23.89 -26.74
CA GLU A 425 7.43 -25.30 -26.93
C GLU A 425 7.14 -25.99 -25.59
N SER A 426 8.01 -25.83 -24.60
CA SER A 426 7.91 -26.55 -23.32
C SER A 426 6.85 -25.95 -22.37
N CYS A 427 6.62 -24.64 -22.45
CA CYS A 427 5.69 -23.91 -21.59
C CYS A 427 4.55 -23.25 -22.39
N TYR A 428 4.11 -23.86 -23.49
CA TYR A 428 3.15 -23.30 -24.46
C TYR A 428 1.98 -22.52 -23.83
N ALA A 429 1.18 -23.16 -22.99
CA ALA A 429 0.01 -22.53 -22.36
C ALA A 429 0.38 -21.32 -21.48
N SER A 430 1.47 -21.40 -20.71
CA SER A 430 1.94 -20.30 -19.88
C SER A 430 2.53 -19.17 -20.71
N PHE A 431 3.27 -19.51 -21.76
CA PHE A 431 3.91 -18.55 -22.65
C PHE A 431 2.87 -17.66 -23.32
N PHE A 432 1.87 -18.24 -23.99
CA PHE A 432 0.85 -17.46 -24.68
C PHE A 432 -0.07 -16.69 -23.74
N TRP A 433 -0.40 -17.25 -22.58
CA TRP A 433 -1.18 -16.53 -21.57
C TRP A 433 -0.44 -15.28 -21.07
N LEU A 434 0.85 -15.41 -20.76
CA LEU A 434 1.68 -14.28 -20.31
C LEU A 434 1.99 -13.31 -21.44
N ASN A 435 2.14 -13.77 -22.68
CA ASN A 435 2.32 -12.88 -23.83
C ASN A 435 1.10 -11.97 -24.02
N LYS A 436 -0.12 -12.49 -23.79
CA LYS A 436 -1.36 -11.72 -23.90
C LYS A 436 -1.59 -10.76 -22.73
N HIS A 437 -1.23 -11.16 -21.50
CA HIS A 437 -1.61 -10.42 -20.29
C HIS A 437 -0.46 -9.66 -19.60
N GLU A 438 0.79 -10.07 -19.81
CA GLU A 438 1.98 -9.64 -19.05
C GLU A 438 3.23 -9.58 -19.96
N ASN A 439 3.08 -9.06 -21.18
CA ASN A 439 4.13 -9.07 -22.21
C ASN A 439 5.46 -8.45 -21.74
N GLY A 440 5.38 -7.33 -21.01
CA GLY A 440 6.57 -6.66 -20.46
C GLY A 440 7.39 -7.56 -19.54
N TRP A 441 6.72 -8.27 -18.61
CA TRP A 441 7.37 -9.21 -17.71
C TRP A 441 7.92 -10.44 -18.46
N LEU A 442 7.17 -10.96 -19.42
CA LEU A 442 7.62 -12.13 -20.20
C LEU A 442 8.92 -11.79 -20.97
N ASN A 443 9.00 -10.60 -21.57
CA ASN A 443 10.19 -10.19 -22.31
C ASN A 443 11.39 -9.88 -21.43
N SER A 444 11.19 -9.40 -20.19
CA SER A 444 12.30 -9.15 -19.26
C SER A 444 12.94 -10.45 -18.77
N CYS A 445 12.18 -11.55 -18.72
CA CYS A 445 12.68 -12.85 -18.27
C CYS A 445 13.25 -13.73 -19.40
N LEU A 446 12.93 -13.43 -20.67
CA LEU A 446 13.41 -14.21 -21.81
C LEU A 446 14.76 -13.67 -22.33
N PRO A 447 15.64 -14.53 -22.90
CA PRO A 447 16.91 -14.12 -23.51
C PRO A 447 16.69 -13.00 -24.53
N LYS A 448 17.64 -12.09 -24.76
CA LYS A 448 17.49 -11.00 -25.76
C LYS A 448 17.22 -11.57 -27.16
N ALA A 449 16.35 -10.91 -27.91
CA ALA A 449 15.99 -11.36 -29.26
C ALA A 449 17.20 -11.15 -30.18
N VAL A 450 17.72 -12.22 -30.76
CA VAL A 450 18.74 -12.10 -31.80
C VAL A 450 18.03 -11.61 -33.08
N ARG A 451 18.48 -10.49 -33.65
CA ARG A 451 17.99 -10.01 -34.95
C ARG A 451 18.33 -11.04 -36.02
N CYS A 452 17.35 -11.41 -36.85
CA CYS A 452 17.64 -12.23 -38.03
C CYS A 452 18.68 -11.51 -38.91
N TYR A 453 19.77 -12.21 -39.20
CA TYR A 453 20.73 -11.81 -40.22
C TYR A 453 20.00 -11.67 -41.56
N ARG A 454 20.04 -10.48 -42.19
CA ARG A 454 19.58 -10.31 -43.57
C ARG A 454 20.67 -10.88 -44.48
N ASN A 455 20.36 -11.93 -45.23
CA ASN A 455 21.27 -12.49 -46.22
C ASN A 455 21.78 -11.40 -47.17
N LYS A 456 23.09 -11.39 -47.42
CA LYS A 456 23.68 -10.59 -48.50
C LYS A 456 23.16 -11.13 -49.84
N ARG A 457 23.03 -10.22 -50.81
CA ARG A 457 22.53 -10.47 -52.18
C ARG A 457 23.19 -11.73 -52.73
N VAL A 458 22.39 -12.74 -53.05
CA VAL A 458 22.84 -14.02 -53.60
C VAL A 458 23.25 -13.80 -55.05
N ASP A 459 24.45 -14.24 -55.43
CA ASP A 459 24.83 -14.36 -56.83
C ASP A 459 24.15 -15.61 -57.40
N TRP A 460 23.10 -15.39 -58.20
CA TRP A 460 22.30 -16.48 -58.75
C TRP A 460 23.06 -17.28 -59.80
N SER A 461 24.02 -16.66 -60.49
CA SER A 461 24.79 -17.34 -61.55
C SER A 461 25.72 -18.40 -60.96
N GLU A 462 26.42 -18.08 -59.88
CA GLU A 462 27.27 -19.05 -59.17
C GLU A 462 26.42 -20.18 -58.56
N ARG A 463 25.24 -19.83 -58.01
CA ARG A 463 24.33 -20.80 -57.39
C ARG A 463 23.72 -21.78 -58.38
N ASP A 464 23.36 -21.31 -59.58
CA ASP A 464 22.83 -22.17 -60.64
C ASP A 464 23.90 -23.16 -61.13
N ILE A 465 25.16 -22.73 -61.25
CA ILE A 465 26.28 -23.61 -61.62
C ILE A 465 26.45 -24.73 -60.60
N ILE A 466 26.48 -24.38 -59.30
CA ILE A 466 26.60 -25.36 -58.22
C ILE A 466 25.39 -26.30 -58.21
N SER A 467 24.17 -25.77 -58.32
CA SER A 467 22.94 -26.58 -58.29
C SER A 467 22.86 -27.54 -59.47
N SER A 468 23.24 -27.11 -60.67
CA SER A 468 23.31 -27.96 -61.86
C SER A 468 24.30 -29.11 -61.69
N SER A 469 25.48 -28.84 -61.10
CA SER A 469 26.48 -29.88 -60.83
C SER A 469 25.96 -30.95 -59.87
N LEU A 470 25.27 -30.54 -58.80
CA LEU A 470 24.69 -31.44 -57.81
C LEU A 470 23.53 -32.25 -58.38
N ILE A 471 22.67 -31.63 -59.20
CA ILE A 471 21.59 -32.32 -59.89
C ILE A 471 22.18 -33.40 -60.80
N ASN A 472 23.20 -33.10 -61.60
CA ASN A 472 23.84 -34.09 -62.48
C ASN A 472 24.40 -35.29 -61.70
N VAL A 473 24.97 -35.07 -60.51
CA VAL A 473 25.41 -36.15 -59.62
C VAL A 473 24.22 -37.02 -59.19
N VAL A 474 23.11 -36.41 -58.76
CA VAL A 474 21.90 -37.15 -58.35
C VAL A 474 21.30 -37.94 -59.52
N LEU A 475 21.24 -37.34 -60.72
CA LEU A 475 20.74 -38.02 -61.92
C LEU A 475 21.63 -39.21 -62.31
N SER A 476 22.95 -39.09 -62.15
CA SER A 476 23.92 -40.16 -62.46
C SER A 476 23.85 -41.35 -61.49
N GLN A 477 23.35 -41.13 -60.27
CA GLN A 477 23.17 -42.17 -59.25
C GLN A 477 21.87 -42.97 -59.42
N GLY A 478 21.08 -42.69 -60.46
CA GLY A 478 19.90 -43.50 -60.81
C GLY A 478 18.74 -43.39 -59.82
N GLN A 479 18.70 -42.36 -58.97
CA GLN A 479 17.61 -42.18 -58.00
C GLN A 479 16.37 -41.58 -58.68
N TYR A 480 15.44 -42.43 -59.11
CA TYR A 480 14.09 -42.01 -59.52
C TYR A 480 13.00 -42.96 -59.02
N PRO A 481 11.81 -42.44 -58.64
CA PRO A 481 11.38 -41.03 -58.64
C PRO A 481 11.49 -40.36 -57.26
N MET A 482 11.98 -39.11 -57.21
CA MET A 482 12.05 -38.29 -55.99
C MET A 482 11.11 -37.08 -56.08
N SER A 483 10.48 -36.70 -54.96
CA SER A 483 9.62 -35.51 -54.90
C SER A 483 10.45 -34.21 -54.98
N LEU A 484 9.87 -33.13 -55.52
CA LEU A 484 10.53 -31.82 -55.61
C LEU A 484 11.01 -31.33 -54.24
N THR A 485 10.25 -31.59 -53.18
CA THR A 485 10.60 -31.23 -51.80
C THR A 485 11.81 -32.00 -51.28
N SER A 486 11.91 -33.27 -51.64
CA SER A 486 13.04 -34.12 -51.27
C SER A 486 14.32 -33.72 -52.04
N LEU A 487 14.18 -33.32 -53.30
CA LEU A 487 15.28 -32.79 -54.09
C LEU A 487 15.78 -31.45 -53.53
N ASP A 488 14.87 -30.55 -53.17
CA ASP A 488 15.22 -29.24 -52.58
C ASP A 488 15.99 -29.38 -51.25
N ALA A 489 15.55 -30.28 -50.37
CA ALA A 489 16.24 -30.58 -49.12
C ALA A 489 17.66 -31.15 -49.36
N LEU A 490 17.85 -31.96 -50.41
CA LEU A 490 19.13 -32.58 -50.75
C LEU A 490 20.13 -31.55 -51.33
N LEU A 491 19.61 -30.53 -52.02
CA LEU A 491 20.38 -29.40 -52.56
C LEU A 491 20.64 -28.27 -51.55
N GLY A 492 20.22 -28.44 -50.29
CA GLY A 492 20.44 -27.47 -49.21
C GLY A 492 19.40 -26.36 -49.13
N GLY A 493 18.22 -26.56 -49.72
CA GLY A 493 17.01 -25.79 -49.42
C GLY A 493 16.58 -26.00 -47.96
N ALA A 494 16.13 -24.94 -47.30
CA ALA A 494 15.81 -24.93 -45.88
C ALA A 494 14.39 -25.46 -45.57
#